data_AF-A0A2I1GU15-F1
#
_entry.id   AF-A0A2I1GU15-F1
#
_cell.length_a   1.000
_cell.length_b   1.000
_cell.length_c   1.000
_cell.angle_alpha   90.00
_cell.angle_beta   90.00
_cell.angle_gamma   90.00
#
_symmetry.space_group_name_H-M   'P 1'
#
loop_
_entity.id
_entity.type
_entity.pdbx_description
1 polymer ?
#
loop_
_entity_poly.entity_id
_entity_poly.type
_entity_poly.pdbx_seq_one_letter_code
_entity_poly.pdbx_strand_id
1 'polypeptide(L)'
;FEPHRYDTCKNSCIAFTSSYENLASCPICGENRFDDNGKPVNTTFFFSVKERLIIQYKNKERAEELQYRSNYSQNKGEEEIYADIFDGLLYKDLLQRGFFKDERDIALSGTCDGYQIFEQRT
;
A
#
# COMPACT_ATOMS: atom_id res chain seq x y z
N PHE A 1 0.42 14.13 -13.11
CA PHE A 1 -0.24 13.78 -11.85
C PHE A 1 0.51 14.55 -10.80
N GLU A 2 -0.17 15.37 -10.03
CA GLU A 2 0.50 16.24 -9.08
C GLU A 2 0.39 15.62 -7.68
N PRO A 3 1.52 15.43 -6.97
CA PRO A 3 1.47 14.92 -5.63
C PRO A 3 0.86 15.97 -4.69
N HIS A 4 0.05 15.50 -3.75
CA HIS A 4 -0.51 16.36 -2.71
C HIS A 4 0.53 16.56 -1.62
N ARG A 5 0.76 17.81 -1.23
CA ARG A 5 1.67 18.15 -0.12
C ARG A 5 0.88 18.19 1.17
N TYR A 6 1.36 17.46 2.17
CA TYR A 6 0.78 17.44 3.51
C TYR A 6 1.82 17.86 4.54
N ASP A 7 1.36 18.58 5.56
CA ASP A 7 2.18 18.88 6.73
C ASP A 7 2.33 17.62 7.57
N THR A 8 3.52 17.35 8.05
CA THR A 8 3.82 16.14 8.83
C THR A 8 4.59 16.51 10.08
N CYS A 9 4.48 15.67 11.12
CA CYS A 9 5.33 15.81 12.29
C CYS A 9 6.80 15.66 11.88
N LYS A 10 7.70 16.46 12.45
CA LYS A 10 9.15 16.37 12.16
C LYS A 10 9.75 15.00 12.49
N ASN A 11 9.16 14.30 13.46
CA ASN A 11 9.52 12.93 13.86
C ASN A 11 8.70 11.86 13.12
N SER A 12 7.96 12.24 12.08
CA SER A 12 7.12 11.35 11.25
C SER A 12 6.03 10.56 12.00
N CYS A 13 5.63 10.99 13.20
CA CYS A 13 4.62 10.29 13.99
C CYS A 13 3.22 10.33 13.34
N ILE A 14 2.85 11.47 12.75
CA ILE A 14 1.56 11.67 12.07
C ILE A 14 1.72 12.60 10.86
N ALA A 15 0.75 12.53 9.94
CA ALA A 15 0.44 13.61 9.02
C ALA A 15 -0.70 14.45 9.60
N PHE A 16 -0.60 15.78 9.54
CA PHE A 16 -1.62 16.73 10.01
C PHE A 16 -2.76 16.81 9.00
N THR A 17 -3.53 15.73 8.90
CA THR A 17 -4.64 15.53 7.97
C THR A 17 -5.86 15.02 8.72
N SER A 18 -7.06 15.20 8.15
CA SER A 18 -8.31 14.64 8.69
C SER A 18 -8.48 14.99 10.18
N SER A 19 -8.53 14.01 11.09
CA SER A 19 -8.66 14.23 12.53
C SER A 19 -7.55 15.09 13.16
N TYR A 20 -6.40 15.25 12.50
CA TYR A 20 -5.27 16.04 12.97
C TYR A 20 -5.10 17.38 12.24
N GLU A 21 -5.99 17.72 11.30
CA GLU A 21 -5.85 18.88 10.41
C GLU A 21 -5.80 20.22 11.14
N ASN A 22 -6.50 20.34 12.27
CA ASN A 22 -6.55 21.57 13.06
C ASN A 22 -5.52 21.62 14.21
N LEU A 23 -4.65 20.61 14.34
CA LEU A 23 -3.65 20.60 15.40
C LEU A 23 -2.43 21.46 15.04
N ALA A 24 -1.95 22.21 16.03
CA ALA A 24 -0.72 23.00 15.94
C ALA A 24 0.52 22.24 16.45
N SER A 25 0.32 21.10 17.12
CA SER A 25 1.40 20.24 17.63
C SER A 25 1.02 18.77 17.51
N CYS A 26 2.03 17.90 17.44
CA CYS A 26 1.86 16.47 17.32
C CYS A 26 1.30 15.90 18.64
N PRO A 27 0.20 15.14 18.62
CA PRO A 27 -0.37 14.55 19.83
C PRO A 27 0.46 13.37 20.39
N ILE A 28 1.40 12.84 19.60
CA ILE A 28 2.25 11.71 20.00
C ILE A 28 3.54 12.18 20.67
N CYS A 29 4.26 13.12 20.06
CA CYS A 29 5.57 13.56 20.55
C CYS A 29 5.63 15.03 20.99
N GLY A 30 4.51 15.77 20.93
CA GLY A 30 4.42 17.17 21.36
C GLY A 30 5.06 18.20 20.43
N GLU A 31 5.71 17.77 19.35
CA GLU A 31 6.44 18.67 18.45
C GLU A 31 5.52 19.62 17.68
N ASN A 32 5.98 20.86 17.51
CA ASN A 32 5.22 21.88 16.79
C ASN A 32 5.08 21.53 15.31
N ARG A 33 3.88 21.79 14.77
CA ARG A 33 3.61 21.71 13.33
C ARG A 33 4.25 22.86 12.58
N PHE A 34 4.24 24.07 13.16
CA PHE A 34 4.71 25.29 12.51
C PHE A 34 5.95 25.87 13.20
N ASP A 35 6.80 26.56 12.44
CA ASP A 35 7.91 27.37 12.93
C ASP A 35 7.45 28.77 13.39
N ASP A 36 8.39 29.59 13.88
CA ASP A 36 8.12 30.95 14.35
C ASP A 36 7.58 31.89 13.26
N ASN A 37 7.73 31.52 11.98
CA ASN A 37 7.21 32.26 10.83
C ASN A 37 5.83 31.75 10.36
N GLY A 38 5.23 30.79 11.06
CA GLY A 38 3.97 30.16 10.70
C GLY A 38 4.06 29.18 9.53
N LYS A 39 5.25 28.71 9.16
CA LYS A 39 5.45 27.71 8.11
C LYS A 39 5.51 26.30 8.69
N PRO A 40 4.97 25.28 8.00
CA PRO A 40 5.09 23.90 8.46
C PRO A 40 6.56 23.50 8.62
N VAL A 41 6.92 22.92 9.77
CA VAL A 41 8.28 22.47 10.09
C VAL A 41 8.70 21.33 9.16
N ASN A 42 7.78 20.45 8.79
CA ASN A 42 8.01 19.37 7.85
C ASN A 42 6.81 19.15 6.93
N THR A 43 7.08 18.75 5.68
CA THR A 43 6.04 18.41 4.71
C THR A 43 6.44 17.18 3.90
N THR A 44 5.45 16.37 3.50
CA THR A 44 5.65 15.19 2.67
C THR A 44 4.67 15.18 1.51
N PHE A 45 5.13 14.68 0.37
CA PHE A 45 4.34 14.53 -0.85
C PHE A 45 3.71 13.14 -0.94
N PHE A 46 2.41 13.08 -1.23
CA PHE A 46 1.67 11.84 -1.39
C PHE A 46 0.86 11.84 -2.68
N PHE A 47 0.96 10.76 -3.45
CA PHE A 47 -0.02 10.40 -4.46
C PHE A 47 -1.10 9.53 -3.84
N SER A 48 -2.35 9.76 -4.23
CA SER A 48 -3.43 8.82 -3.92
C SER A 48 -3.12 7.45 -4.53
N VAL A 49 -3.69 6.39 -3.94
CA VAL A 49 -3.55 5.01 -4.48
C VAL A 49 -4.01 4.97 -5.93
N LYS A 50 -5.12 5.63 -6.26
CA LYS A 50 -5.64 5.74 -7.63
C LYS A 50 -4.60 6.34 -8.58
N GLU A 51 -3.98 7.45 -8.23
CA GLU A 51 -2.98 8.09 -9.08
C GLU A 51 -1.75 7.22 -9.26
N ARG A 52 -1.27 6.57 -8.19
CA ARG A 52 -0.16 5.60 -8.28
C ARG A 52 -0.48 4.49 -9.27
N LEU A 53 -1.67 3.91 -9.20
CA LEU A 53 -2.09 2.86 -10.13
C LEU A 53 -2.14 3.38 -11.58
N ILE A 54 -2.73 4.55 -11.83
CA ILE A 54 -2.77 5.10 -13.19
C ILE A 54 -1.35 5.39 -13.70
N ILE A 55 -0.46 5.93 -12.87
CA ILE A 55 0.94 6.17 -13.24
C ILE A 55 1.62 4.86 -13.65
N GLN A 56 1.45 3.80 -12.86
CA GLN A 56 2.03 2.49 -13.15
C GLN A 56 1.51 1.92 -14.48
N TYR A 57 0.19 1.95 -14.72
CA TYR A 57 -0.40 1.43 -15.97
C TYR A 57 -0.14 2.30 -17.21
N LYS A 58 0.26 3.56 -17.04
CA LYS A 58 0.70 4.40 -18.18
C LYS A 58 2.09 4.02 -18.68
N ASN A 59 2.90 3.37 -17.86
CA ASN A 59 4.19 2.84 -18.28
C ASN A 59 3.97 1.41 -18.81
N LYS A 60 4.38 1.16 -20.06
CA LYS A 60 4.16 -0.12 -20.74
C LYS A 60 4.82 -1.29 -20.01
N GLU A 61 6.10 -1.16 -19.66
CA GLU A 61 6.88 -2.21 -18.97
C GLU A 61 6.26 -2.53 -17.61
N ARG A 62 5.91 -1.50 -16.83
CA ARG A 62 5.22 -1.67 -15.54
C ARG A 62 3.85 -2.31 -15.68
N ALA A 63 3.10 -1.95 -16.72
CA ALA A 63 1.80 -2.55 -17.00
C ALA A 63 1.91 -4.05 -17.32
N GLU A 64 2.94 -4.46 -18.05
CA GLU A 64 3.25 -5.86 -18.35
C GLU A 64 3.64 -6.63 -17.08
N GLU A 65 4.50 -6.05 -16.22
CA GLU A 65 4.86 -6.66 -14.93
C GLU A 65 3.66 -6.85 -13.99
N LEU A 66 2.71 -5.90 -13.99
CA LEU A 66 1.50 -5.99 -13.17
C LEU A 66 0.53 -7.11 -13.60
N GLN A 67 0.75 -7.74 -14.76
CA GLN A 67 0.04 -8.95 -15.19
C GLN A 67 0.63 -10.24 -14.61
N TYR A 68 1.65 -10.17 -13.73
CA TYR A 68 2.27 -11.35 -13.12
C TYR A 68 1.25 -12.35 -12.57
N ARG A 69 0.23 -11.88 -11.83
CA ARG A 69 -0.86 -12.71 -11.29
C ARG A 69 -1.61 -13.49 -12.38
N SER A 70 -2.03 -12.83 -13.46
CA SER A 70 -2.82 -13.49 -14.52
C SER A 70 -1.96 -14.43 -15.36
N ASN A 71 -0.68 -14.11 -15.51
CA ASN A 71 0.27 -14.90 -16.28
C ASN A 71 0.93 -16.00 -15.45
N TYR A 72 0.70 -16.01 -14.13
CA TYR A 72 1.21 -17.03 -13.23
C TYR A 72 0.58 -18.38 -13.56
N SER A 73 1.38 -19.28 -14.10
CA SER A 73 1.03 -20.69 -14.25
C SER A 73 1.89 -21.51 -13.31
N GLN A 74 1.26 -22.21 -12.37
CA GLN A 74 1.96 -23.19 -11.54
C GLN A 74 2.49 -24.29 -12.48
N ASN A 75 3.80 -24.55 -12.45
CA ASN A 75 4.37 -25.72 -13.12
C ASN A 75 3.85 -26.95 -12.38
N LYS A 76 2.83 -27.59 -12.95
CA LYS A 76 2.22 -28.82 -12.43
C LYS A 76 3.18 -29.98 -12.61
N GLY A 77 4.20 -30.07 -11.77
CA GLY A 77 4.84 -31.35 -11.47
C GLY A 77 3.87 -32.26 -10.71
N GLU A 78 4.31 -33.47 -10.38
CA GLU A 78 3.49 -34.48 -9.68
C GLU A 78 3.10 -34.08 -8.24
N GLU A 79 3.72 -33.04 -7.68
CA GLU A 79 3.47 -32.56 -6.32
C GLU A 79 2.89 -31.13 -6.32
N GLU A 80 1.86 -30.89 -5.51
CA GLU A 80 1.34 -29.54 -5.25
C GLU A 80 2.34 -28.75 -4.40
N ILE A 81 3.27 -28.08 -5.06
CA ILE A 81 4.25 -27.19 -4.40
C ILE A 81 3.62 -25.80 -4.27
N TYR A 82 3.60 -25.28 -3.04
CA TYR A 82 3.28 -23.87 -2.77
C TYR A 82 4.49 -23.01 -3.17
N ALA A 83 4.45 -22.41 -4.35
CA ALA A 83 5.53 -21.61 -4.91
C ALA A 83 5.24 -20.11 -4.86
N ASP A 84 3.97 -19.71 -4.88
CA ASP A 84 3.55 -18.31 -4.83
C ASP A 84 2.29 -18.14 -3.95
N ILE A 85 1.95 -16.90 -3.60
CA ILE A 85 0.71 -16.56 -2.88
C ILE A 85 -0.55 -17.00 -3.65
N PHE A 86 -0.46 -17.11 -4.98
CA PHE A 86 -1.55 -17.56 -5.84
C PHE A 86 -1.83 -19.08 -5.73
N ASP A 87 -0.92 -19.86 -5.13
CA ASP A 87 -1.18 -21.27 -4.84
C ASP A 87 -2.03 -21.48 -3.58
N GLY A 88 -2.17 -20.43 -2.77
CA GLY A 88 -2.85 -20.46 -1.50
C GLY A 88 -4.35 -20.69 -1.58
N LEU A 89 -4.88 -21.38 -0.57
CA LEU A 89 -6.30 -21.73 -0.47
C LEU A 89 -7.19 -20.50 -0.52
N LEU A 90 -6.78 -19.39 0.10
CA LEU A 90 -7.53 -18.13 0.08
C LEU A 90 -7.66 -17.57 -1.34
N TYR A 91 -6.58 -17.55 -2.11
CA TYR A 91 -6.65 -17.06 -3.49
C TYR A 91 -7.54 -17.97 -4.35
N LYS A 92 -7.42 -19.28 -4.20
CA LYS A 92 -8.27 -20.28 -4.87
C LYS A 92 -9.76 -20.11 -4.51
N ASP A 93 -10.11 -19.86 -3.26
CA ASP A 93 -11.48 -19.52 -2.83
C ASP A 93 -11.99 -18.24 -3.50
N LEU A 94 -11.18 -17.18 -3.53
CA LEU A 94 -11.55 -15.92 -4.17
C LEU A 94 -11.83 -16.09 -5.66
N LEU A 95 -11.03 -16.90 -6.37
CA LEU A 95 -11.31 -17.24 -7.77
C LEU A 95 -12.64 -17.97 -7.94
N GLN A 96 -12.95 -18.95 -7.09
CA GLN A 96 -14.22 -19.69 -7.14
C GLN A 96 -15.43 -18.78 -6.89
N ARG A 97 -15.26 -17.76 -6.05
CA ARG A 97 -16.27 -16.72 -5.77
C ARG A 97 -16.39 -15.67 -6.87
N GLY A 98 -15.58 -15.77 -7.92
CA GLY A 98 -15.63 -14.89 -9.09
C GLY A 98 -14.89 -13.56 -8.93
N PHE A 99 -13.92 -13.48 -8.02
CA PHE A 99 -12.94 -12.38 -7.99
C PHE A 99 -11.80 -12.64 -8.99
N PHE A 100 -11.02 -11.59 -9.30
CA PHE A 100 -9.87 -11.64 -10.21
C PHE A 100 -10.21 -12.12 -11.64
N LYS A 101 -11.37 -11.68 -12.17
CA LYS A 101 -11.83 -12.05 -13.52
C LYS A 101 -11.08 -11.32 -14.62
N ASP A 102 -10.62 -10.10 -14.35
CA ASP A 102 -9.85 -9.30 -15.30
C ASP A 102 -8.36 -9.52 -15.05
N GLU A 103 -7.56 -9.61 -16.12
CA GLU A 103 -6.11 -9.77 -16.03
C GLU A 103 -5.45 -8.60 -15.25
N ARG A 104 -6.11 -7.44 -15.20
CA ARG A 104 -5.65 -6.23 -14.50
C ARG A 104 -6.16 -6.10 -13.07
N ASP A 105 -6.86 -7.11 -12.54
CA ASP A 105 -7.36 -7.06 -11.15
C ASP A 105 -6.21 -7.06 -10.13
N ILE A 106 -6.09 -6.01 -9.32
CA ILE A 106 -5.02 -5.89 -8.32
C ILE A 106 -5.57 -6.18 -6.92
N ALA A 107 -4.87 -7.03 -6.17
CA ALA A 107 -5.06 -7.15 -4.73
C ALA A 107 -4.22 -6.09 -4.00
N LEU A 108 -4.85 -5.29 -3.14
CA LEU A 108 -4.16 -4.37 -2.23
C LEU A 108 -4.32 -4.90 -0.80
N SER A 109 -3.20 -5.15 -0.14
CA SER A 109 -3.17 -5.49 1.29
C SER A 109 -2.51 -4.35 2.07
N GLY A 110 -3.10 -3.98 3.19
CA GLY A 110 -2.57 -2.96 4.09
C GLY A 110 -2.33 -3.57 5.47
N THR A 111 -1.13 -3.36 6.02
CA THR A 111 -0.77 -3.75 7.38
C THR A 111 -0.28 -2.51 8.13
N CYS A 112 -0.70 -2.37 9.38
CA CYS A 112 -0.19 -1.35 10.32
C CYS A 112 0.54 -2.06 11.47
N ASP A 113 1.42 -1.36 12.18
CA ASP A 113 2.34 -1.95 13.15
C ASP A 113 1.62 -2.74 14.25
N GLY A 114 1.98 -4.02 14.33
CA GLY A 114 1.40 -5.04 15.20
C GLY A 114 0.99 -6.33 14.49
N TYR A 115 1.00 -6.40 13.15
CA TYR A 115 0.60 -7.62 12.44
C TYR A 115 1.81 -8.52 12.12
N GLN A 116 2.06 -9.52 12.97
CA GLN A 116 2.83 -10.70 12.58
C GLN A 116 1.96 -11.54 11.64
N ILE A 117 2.24 -11.48 10.33
CA ILE A 117 1.51 -12.23 9.29
C ILE A 117 1.64 -13.76 9.48
N PHE A 118 2.60 -14.22 10.29
CA PHE A 118 2.83 -15.63 10.57
C PHE A 118 3.03 -15.86 12.07
N GLU A 119 2.41 -16.91 12.63
CA GLU A 119 2.82 -17.46 13.92
C GLU A 119 4.27 -17.96 13.82
N GLN A 120 5.15 -17.46 14.69
CA GLN A 120 6.44 -18.10 14.90
C GLN A 120 6.19 -19.39 15.70
N ARG A 121 6.47 -20.55 15.10
CA ARG A 121 6.56 -21.80 15.87
C ARG A 121 7.74 -21.68 16.84
N THR A 122 7.44 -21.49 18.12
CA THR A 122 8.36 -21.81 19.24
C THR A 122 8.61 -23.31 19.33
#